data_AF-A0A1Y0MK00-F1
#
_entry.id   AF-A0A1Y0MK00-F1
#
_cell.length_a   1.000
_cell.length_b   1.000
_cell.length_c   1.000
_cell.angle_alpha   90.00
_cell.angle_beta   90.00
_cell.angle_gamma   90.00
#
_symmetry.space_group_name_H-M   'P 1'
#
loop_
_entity.id
_entity.type
_entity.pdbx_description
1 polymer ?
#
loop_
_entity_poly.entity_id
_entity_poly.type
_entity_poly.pdbx_seq_one_letter_code
_entity_poly.pdbx_strand_id
1 'polypeptide(L)' 'MNYGYRYNTPSEYFKMMPTDMNFHKYIEYEGKGVSPEIPLDFSRDWIEQTLEIIEKDSN' A
#
# COMPACT_ATOMS: atom_id res chain seq x y z
N MET A 1 -7.77 -4.33 -13.15
CA MET A 1 -8.33 -5.39 -12.28
C MET A 1 -7.32 -6.52 -12.21
N ASN A 2 -7.02 -7.04 -11.03
CA ASN A 2 -6.17 -8.22 -10.87
C ASN A 2 -7.01 -9.47 -11.14
N TYR A 3 -6.74 -10.17 -12.24
CA TYR A 3 -7.45 -11.40 -12.62
C TYR A 3 -6.83 -12.60 -11.90
N GLY A 4 -7.01 -12.67 -10.58
CA GLY A 4 -6.61 -13.86 -9.82
C GLY A 4 -7.70 -14.93 -9.89
N TYR A 5 -7.40 -16.10 -10.45
CA TYR A 5 -8.29 -17.26 -10.39
C TYR A 5 -8.02 -18.05 -9.10
N ARG A 6 -9.07 -18.53 -8.42
CA ARG A 6 -8.93 -19.41 -7.25
C ARG A 6 -8.69 -20.84 -7.72
N TYR A 7 -7.60 -21.44 -7.29
CA TYR A 7 -7.32 -22.87 -7.49
C TYR A 7 -7.34 -23.58 -6.14
N ASN A 8 -8.08 -24.68 -6.04
CA ASN A 8 -7.96 -25.60 -4.92
C ASN A 8 -6.78 -26.53 -5.22
N THR A 9 -5.95 -26.80 -4.22
CA THR A 9 -4.92 -27.84 -4.36
C THR A 9 -5.57 -29.23 -4.42
N PRO A 10 -4.92 -30.25 -5.03
CA PRO A 10 -5.50 -31.59 -5.14
C PRO A 10 -5.89 -32.25 -3.81
N SER A 11 -5.29 -31.83 -2.69
CA SER A 11 -5.64 -32.31 -1.36
C SER A 11 -6.88 -31.65 -0.75
N GLU A 12 -7.46 -30.63 -1.40
CA GLU A 12 -8.58 -29.80 -0.96
C GLU A 12 -8.36 -28.97 0.32
N TYR A 13 -7.24 -29.17 1.02
CA TYR A 13 -6.93 -28.42 2.25
C TYR A 13 -6.43 -26.99 2.03
N PHE A 14 -5.94 -26.67 0.83
CA PHE A 14 -5.38 -25.36 0.53
C PHE A 14 -6.02 -24.74 -0.72
N LYS A 15 -6.12 -23.40 -0.68
CA LYS A 15 -6.61 -22.58 -1.79
C LYS A 15 -5.56 -21.54 -2.15
N MET A 16 -5.26 -21.44 -3.43
CA MET A 16 -4.29 -20.50 -3.97
C MET A 16 -4.98 -19.51 -4.90
N MET A 17 -4.56 -18.25 -4.83
CA MET A 17 -5.01 -17.15 -5.67
C MET A 17 -3.80 -16.50 -6.33
N PRO A 18 -3.20 -17.14 -7.35
CA PRO A 18 -2.16 -16.49 -8.12
C PRO A 18 -2.77 -15.28 -8.82
N THR A 19 -2.22 -14.10 -8.54
CA THR A 19 -2.56 -12.86 -9.23
C THR A 19 -1.50 -12.59 -10.28
N ASP A 20 -1.89 -12.51 -11.55
CA ASP A 20 -0.99 -12.06 -12.62
C ASP A 20 -0.84 -10.53 -12.55
N MET A 21 0.03 -10.09 -11.64
CA MET A 21 0.36 -8.68 -11.46
C MET A 21 1.46 -8.28 -12.44
N ASN A 22 1.09 -7.71 -13.58
CA ASN A 22 2.05 -7.03 -14.46
C ASN A 22 2.43 -5.63 -13.93
N PHE A 23 2.96 -5.59 -12.71
CA PHE A 23 3.32 -4.37 -11.98
C PHE A 23 4.77 -4.42 -11.50
N HIS A 24 5.68 -4.97 -12.31
CA HIS A 24 7.09 -5.12 -11.98
C HIS A 24 7.76 -3.84 -11.46
N LYS A 25 7.34 -2.66 -11.96
CA LYS A 25 7.78 -1.34 -11.48
C LYS A 25 7.51 -1.07 -9.99
N TYR A 26 6.65 -1.85 -9.34
CA TYR A 26 6.30 -1.69 -7.94
C TYR A 26 6.87 -2.79 -7.02
N ILE A 27 7.67 -3.73 -7.57
CA ILE A 27 8.30 -4.81 -6.79
C ILE A 27 9.17 -4.24 -5.66
N GLU A 28 9.86 -3.12 -5.89
CA GLU A 28 10.71 -2.50 -4.87
C GLU A 28 9.94 -2.01 -3.63
N TYR A 29 8.63 -1.76 -3.78
CA TYR A 29 7.75 -1.29 -2.71
C TYR A 29 6.92 -2.44 -2.07
N GLU A 30 6.99 -3.68 -2.58
CA GLU A 30 6.27 -4.81 -1.97
C GLU A 30 6.81 -5.11 -0.56
N GLY A 31 5.89 -5.26 0.40
CA GLY A 31 6.21 -5.54 1.80
C GLY A 31 6.89 -4.39 2.57
N LYS A 32 7.24 -3.28 1.88
CA LYS A 32 7.93 -2.11 2.46
C LYS A 32 7.10 -0.83 2.36
N GLY A 33 6.25 -0.71 1.34
CA GLY A 33 5.49 0.51 1.04
C GLY A 33 6.37 1.64 0.50
N VAL A 34 5.82 2.85 0.46
CA VAL A 34 6.54 4.08 0.11
C VAL A 34 6.73 4.86 1.40
N SER A 35 7.98 5.25 1.70
CA SER A 35 8.24 6.14 2.84
C SER A 35 7.73 7.55 2.49
N PRO A 36 6.87 8.15 3.32
CA PRO A 36 6.44 9.52 3.11
C PRO A 36 7.62 10.47 3.28
N GLU A 37 7.62 11.55 2.50
CA GLU A 37 8.61 12.63 2.63
C GLU A 37 8.45 13.38 3.95
N ILE A 38 7.19 13.62 4.36
CA ILE A 38 6.85 14.26 5.63
C ILE A 38 6.12 13.22 6.50
N PRO A 39 6.80 12.63 7.50
CA PRO A 39 6.14 11.74 8.45
C PRO A 39 5.23 12.53 9.40
N LEU A 40 4.01 12.05 9.61
CA LEU A 40 3.07 12.61 10.56
C LEU A 40 3.21 11.95 11.94
N ASP A 41 2.82 12.68 12.99
CA ASP A 41 2.71 12.17 14.35
C ASP A 41 1.40 11.40 14.52
N PHE A 42 1.50 10.11 14.87
CA PHE A 42 0.35 9.23 15.10
C PHE A 42 -0.46 9.56 16.35
N SER A 43 0.08 10.39 17.26
CA SER A 43 -0.62 10.83 18.47
C SER A 43 -1.47 12.08 18.28
N ARG A 44 -1.34 12.75 17.12
CA ARG A 44 -2.05 13.98 16.77
C ARG A 44 -3.03 13.76 15.64
N ASP A 45 -4.02 14.65 15.53
CA ASP A 45 -4.94 14.64 14.39
C ASP A 45 -4.16 14.91 13.09
N TRP A 46 -4.40 14.10 12.07
CA TRP A 46 -3.66 14.18 10.81
C TRP A 46 -4.14 15.34 9.93
N ILE A 47 -5.39 15.78 10.07
CA ILE A 47 -5.96 16.88 9.29
C ILE A 47 -5.33 18.20 9.75
N GLU A 48 -5.28 18.43 11.06
CA GLU A 48 -4.63 19.62 11.64
C GLU A 48 -3.16 19.72 11.21
N GLN A 49 -2.39 18.62 11.34
CA GLN A 49 -1.00 18.58 10.91
C GLN A 49 -0.85 18.87 9.41
N THR A 50 -1.75 18.35 8.57
CA THR A 50 -1.70 18.56 7.12
C THR A 50 -1.96 20.03 6.76
N LEU A 51 -2.93 20.68 7.41
CA LEU A 51 -3.19 22.11 7.21
C LEU A 51 -2.00 22.97 7.62
N GLU A 52 -1.38 22.68 8.77
CA GLU A 52 -0.16 23.37 9.25
C GLU A 52 1.00 23.27 8.23
N ILE A 53 1.18 22.10 7.61
CA ILE A 53 2.22 21.89 6.60
C ILE A 53 1.93 22.73 5.34
N ILE A 54 0.70 22.69 4.84
CA ILE A 54 0.29 23.45 3.64
C ILE A 54 0.46 24.96 3.85
N GLU A 55 0.08 25.47 5.03
CA GLU A 55 0.26 26.89 5.37
C GLU A 55 1.73 27.31 5.44
N LYS A 56 2.61 26.43 5.92
CA LYS A 56 4.06 26.69 5.96
C LYS A 56 4.69 26.69 4.57
N ASP A 57 4.27 25.79 3.69
CA ASP A 57 4.79 25.70 2.32
C ASP A 57 4.32 26.86 1.42
N SER A 58 3.23 27.54 1.80
CA SER A 58 2.64 28.66 1.04
C SER A 58 3.22 30.04 1.39
N ASN A 59 4.07 30.15 2.42
CA ASN A 59 4.74 31.38 2.86
C ASN A 59 6.22 31.41 2.46
#